data_AF-A0A0K2RMD3-F1
#
_entry.id   AF-A0A0K2RMD3-F1
#
_cell.length_a   1.000
_cell.length_b   1.000
_cell.length_c   1.000
_cell.angle_alpha   90.00
_cell.angle_beta   90.00
_cell.angle_gamma   90.00
#
_symmetry.space_group_name_H-M   'P 1'
#
loop_
_entity.id
_entity.type
_entity.pdbx_description
1 polymer ?
#
loop_
_entity_poly.entity_id
_entity_poly.type
_entity_poly.pdbx_seq_one_letter_code
_entity_poly.pdbx_strand_id
1 'polypeptide(L)'
;MFVRIVQGLAFGAEWGGAILMSYEHAPWKKKGKYTGIVQAGFPVGLLLANLVFLVSVQLGGELAWRIPFLASIVLVVVGLIIRSKVPESPVFDEVKDSGAIVKSPIVEVLKTDWRNIVKGIGLRIAETAGYAVSITYMISYLNSQHLADKTQTLVALCIASAIGIFATQAWARLTDRIGRRPVYIWSCAFAVLFAIPMFLLVNTGLFIFIIATIAVSYGVCQNSLAGAQGAWFPELFQAKTRASGASLAYQISATISGFTPFITTLLFVAMGWMGPAVLFGLYAAIGLWAALATRETWGKKERQLADEATKSTPQSVNV
;
A
#
# COMPACT_ATOMS: atom_id res chain seq x y z
N MET A 1 -2.06 17.91 17.00
CA MET A 1 -2.91 16.72 16.79
C MET A 1 -3.97 16.94 15.71
N PHE A 2 -4.73 18.04 15.74
CA PHE A 2 -5.76 18.36 14.73
C PHE A 2 -5.24 18.36 13.28
N VAL A 3 -4.08 18.96 13.01
CA VAL A 3 -3.46 18.98 11.66
C VAL A 3 -3.21 17.57 11.11
N ARG A 4 -2.77 16.61 11.95
CA ARG A 4 -2.53 15.22 11.52
C ARG A 4 -3.83 14.47 11.19
N ILE A 5 -4.91 14.77 11.92
CA ILE A 5 -6.24 14.20 11.64
C ILE A 5 -6.72 14.70 10.27
N VAL A 6 -6.61 16.01 10.03
CA VAL A 6 -6.97 16.61 8.74
C VAL A 6 -6.11 16.06 7.60
N GLN A 7 -4.79 15.92 7.80
CA GLN A 7 -3.90 15.31 6.81
C GLN A 7 -4.23 13.84 6.52
N GLY A 8 -4.55 13.05 7.55
CA GLY A 8 -4.96 11.66 7.37
C GLY A 8 -6.27 11.53 6.59
N LEU A 9 -7.25 12.40 6.84
CA LEU A 9 -8.50 12.47 6.09
C LEU A 9 -8.27 12.90 4.63
N ALA A 10 -7.47 13.95 4.42
CA ALA A 10 -7.13 14.44 3.08
C ALA A 10 -6.39 13.38 2.26
N PHE A 11 -5.40 12.70 2.85
CA PHE A 11 -4.62 11.65 2.20
C PHE A 11 -5.49 10.44 1.84
N GLY A 12 -6.37 10.00 2.76
CA GLY A 12 -7.29 8.89 2.49
C GLY A 12 -8.26 9.20 1.33
N ALA A 13 -8.80 10.41 1.29
CA ALA A 13 -9.69 10.87 0.22
C ALA A 13 -8.96 10.98 -1.13
N GLU A 14 -7.74 11.51 -1.12
CA GLU A 14 -6.90 11.63 -2.32
C GLU A 14 -6.48 10.26 -2.88
N TRP A 15 -5.99 9.36 -2.02
CA TRP A 15 -5.59 8.02 -2.42
C TRP A 15 -6.77 7.23 -3.02
N GLY A 16 -7.93 7.28 -2.36
CA GLY A 16 -9.16 6.63 -2.85
C GLY A 16 -9.62 7.18 -4.19
N GLY A 17 -9.59 8.50 -4.37
CA GLY A 17 -9.96 9.15 -5.64
C GLY A 17 -9.01 8.83 -6.79
N ALA A 18 -7.69 8.91 -6.56
CA ALA A 18 -6.69 8.66 -7.60
C ALA A 18 -6.69 7.21 -8.10
N ILE A 19 -6.84 6.24 -7.18
CA ILE A 19 -6.99 4.83 -7.54
C ILE A 19 -8.27 4.61 -8.32
N LEU A 20 -9.38 5.21 -7.88
CA LEU A 20 -10.66 5.05 -8.55
C LEU A 20 -10.63 5.59 -9.98
N MET A 21 -10.14 6.81 -10.17
CA MET A 21 -9.96 7.42 -11.48
C MET A 21 -9.09 6.54 -12.39
N SER A 22 -7.96 6.06 -11.88
CA SER A 22 -7.06 5.20 -12.65
C SER A 22 -7.67 3.84 -12.97
N TYR A 23 -8.50 3.31 -12.09
CA TYR A 23 -9.20 2.04 -12.28
C TYR A 23 -10.34 2.15 -13.31
N GLU A 24 -11.07 3.26 -13.30
CA GLU A 24 -12.23 3.51 -14.19
C GLU A 24 -11.80 3.81 -15.63
N HIS A 25 -10.71 4.55 -15.82
CA HIS A 25 -10.15 4.85 -17.15
C HIS A 25 -9.25 3.74 -17.70
N ALA A 26 -8.88 2.75 -16.88
CA ALA A 26 -7.98 1.69 -17.33
C ALA A 26 -8.68 0.70 -18.27
N PRO A 27 -8.00 0.27 -19.35
CA PRO A 27 -8.45 -0.83 -20.19
C PRO A 27 -8.76 -2.08 -19.35
N TRP A 28 -9.83 -2.79 -19.70
CA TRP A 28 -10.40 -3.88 -18.90
C TRP A 28 -9.36 -4.92 -18.44
N LYS A 29 -8.38 -5.26 -19.29
CA LYS A 29 -7.33 -6.25 -19.01
C LYS A 29 -6.06 -5.71 -18.34
N LYS A 30 -5.99 -4.39 -18.09
CA LYS A 30 -4.79 -3.70 -17.60
C LYS A 30 -5.04 -2.92 -16.30
N LYS A 31 -6.18 -3.13 -15.64
CA LYS A 31 -6.56 -2.34 -14.46
C LYS A 31 -5.55 -2.45 -13.32
N GLY A 32 -4.97 -3.63 -13.09
CA GLY A 32 -3.85 -3.83 -12.18
C GLY A 32 -2.65 -2.97 -12.57
N LYS A 33 -2.23 -3.00 -13.84
CA LYS A 33 -1.11 -2.17 -14.32
C LYS A 33 -1.30 -0.67 -14.05
N TYR A 34 -2.48 -0.11 -14.35
CA TYR A 34 -2.71 1.34 -14.20
C TYR A 34 -2.87 1.76 -12.74
N THR A 35 -3.61 1.01 -11.93
CA THR A 35 -3.69 1.26 -10.48
C THR A 35 -2.34 1.05 -9.79
N GLY A 36 -1.52 0.13 -10.30
CA GLY A 36 -0.14 -0.07 -9.89
C GLY A 36 0.72 1.18 -10.07
N ILE A 37 0.56 1.95 -11.16
CA ILE A 37 1.30 3.22 -11.39
C ILE A 37 1.06 4.20 -10.26
N VAL A 38 -0.20 4.35 -9.84
CA VAL A 38 -0.55 5.18 -8.67
C VAL A 38 0.12 4.63 -7.41
N GLN A 39 0.07 3.31 -7.19
CA GLN A 39 0.68 2.67 -6.01
C GLN A 39 2.21 2.78 -6.00
N ALA A 40 2.88 2.83 -7.16
CA ALA A 40 4.32 3.07 -7.25
C ALA A 40 4.72 4.49 -6.85
N GLY A 41 3.77 5.43 -6.70
CA GLY A 41 4.04 6.73 -6.09
C GLY A 41 4.59 6.62 -4.67
N PHE A 42 4.17 5.60 -3.90
CA PHE A 42 4.64 5.38 -2.53
C PHE A 42 6.16 5.08 -2.46
N PRO A 43 6.71 4.09 -3.18
CA PRO A 43 8.15 3.84 -3.18
C PRO A 43 8.97 4.96 -3.84
N VAL A 44 8.43 5.70 -4.82
CA VAL A 44 9.10 6.89 -5.37
C VAL A 44 9.24 7.97 -4.29
N GLY A 45 8.16 8.27 -3.56
CA GLY A 45 8.18 9.24 -2.48
C GLY A 45 9.13 8.83 -1.35
N LEU A 46 9.12 7.54 -0.99
CA LEU A 46 10.04 6.99 0.02
C LEU A 46 11.50 7.09 -0.42
N LEU A 47 11.81 6.81 -1.69
CA LEU A 47 13.16 6.94 -2.25
C LEU A 47 13.64 8.39 -2.19
N LEU A 48 12.84 9.34 -2.71
CA LEU A 48 13.19 10.76 -2.71
C LEU A 48 13.37 11.29 -1.29
N ALA A 49 12.48 10.92 -0.36
CA ALA A 49 12.61 11.29 1.04
C ALA A 49 13.93 10.78 1.63
N ASN A 50 14.24 9.48 1.47
CA ASN A 50 15.47 8.91 2.01
C ASN A 50 16.74 9.51 1.38
N LEU A 51 16.74 9.83 0.09
CA LEU A 51 17.86 10.52 -0.57
C LEU A 51 18.09 11.92 0.01
N VAL A 52 17.02 12.69 0.21
CA VAL A 52 17.12 14.02 0.84
C VAL A 52 17.62 13.89 2.28
N PHE A 53 17.13 12.92 3.04
CA PHE A 53 17.63 12.64 4.39
C PHE A 53 19.11 12.22 4.40
N LEU A 54 19.55 11.41 3.42
CA LEU A 54 20.94 10.97 3.32
C LEU A 54 21.90 12.15 3.14
N VAL A 55 21.54 13.11 2.28
CA VAL A 55 22.29 14.36 2.10
C VAL A 55 22.20 15.22 3.37
N SER A 56 21.01 15.30 3.97
CA SER A 56 20.78 16.18 5.12
C SER A 56 21.52 15.75 6.39
N VAL A 57 21.71 14.44 6.60
CA VAL A 57 22.46 13.91 7.76
C VAL A 57 23.95 14.28 7.70
N GLN A 58 24.50 14.49 6.50
CA GLN A 58 25.92 14.86 6.30
C GLN A 58 26.19 16.34 6.62
N LEU A 59 25.16 17.19 6.59
CA LEU A 59 25.29 18.63 6.81
C LEU A 59 25.39 19.02 8.31
N GLY A 60 24.95 18.15 9.23
CA GLY A 60 25.00 18.39 10.68
C GLY A 60 24.12 19.56 11.17
N GLY A 61 23.90 19.64 12.49
CA GLY A 61 23.22 20.77 13.14
C GLY A 61 21.71 20.91 12.84
N GLU A 62 21.15 22.11 13.01
CA GLU A 62 19.71 22.39 12.80
C GLU A 62 19.27 22.22 11.34
N LEU A 63 20.19 22.24 10.37
CA LEU A 63 19.87 22.08 8.95
C LEU A 63 19.46 20.63 8.60
N ALA A 64 19.86 19.66 9.42
CA ALA A 64 19.60 18.23 9.20
C ALA A 64 18.11 17.83 9.19
N TRP A 65 17.24 18.63 9.84
CA TRP A 65 15.80 18.37 9.87
C TRP A 65 14.98 19.40 9.07
N ARG A 66 15.54 20.59 8.82
CA ARG A 66 14.86 21.65 8.06
C ARG A 66 14.87 21.42 6.55
N ILE A 67 15.96 20.88 6.00
CA ILE A 67 16.10 20.64 4.54
C ILE A 67 15.06 19.64 4.01
N PRO A 68 14.83 18.47 4.63
CA PRO A 68 13.77 17.55 4.18
C PRO A 68 12.39 18.19 4.26
N PHE A 69 12.16 19.03 5.29
CA PHE A 69 10.90 19.72 5.45
C PHE A 69 10.66 20.78 4.37
N LEU A 70 11.66 21.61 4.05
CA LEU A 70 11.59 22.60 2.98
C LEU A 70 11.47 21.93 1.60
N ALA A 71 12.19 20.84 1.36
CA ALA A 71 12.08 20.07 0.13
C ALA A 71 10.67 19.49 -0.09
N SER A 72 9.93 19.19 0.98
CA SER A 72 8.54 18.72 0.88
C SER A 72 7.60 19.74 0.23
N ILE A 73 7.91 21.05 0.31
CA ILE A 73 7.13 22.11 -0.35
C ILE A 73 7.13 21.91 -1.87
N VAL A 74 8.26 21.50 -2.45
CA VAL A 74 8.36 21.25 -3.89
C VAL A 74 7.43 20.10 -4.29
N LEU A 75 7.39 19.02 -3.51
CA LEU A 75 6.49 17.89 -3.73
C LEU A 75 5.01 18.31 -3.64
N VAL A 76 4.67 19.18 -2.68
CA VAL A 76 3.31 19.73 -2.53
C VAL A 76 2.92 20.56 -3.76
N VAL A 77 3.81 21.43 -4.24
CA VAL A 77 3.54 22.26 -5.44
C VAL A 77 3.33 21.38 -6.68
N VAL A 78 4.17 20.37 -6.88
CA VAL A 78 4.01 19.42 -8.00
C VAL A 78 2.68 18.67 -7.88
N GLY A 79 2.33 18.19 -6.69
CA GLY A 79 1.05 17.55 -6.43
C GLY A 79 -0.15 18.45 -6.76
N LEU A 80 -0.10 19.72 -6.37
CA LEU A 80 -1.13 20.71 -6.70
C LEU A 80 -1.26 20.94 -8.20
N ILE A 81 -0.15 21.11 -8.93
CA ILE A 81 -0.18 21.32 -10.38
C ILE A 81 -0.79 20.12 -11.12
N ILE A 82 -0.40 18.90 -10.73
CA ILE A 82 -0.95 17.67 -11.33
C ILE A 82 -2.46 17.62 -11.06
N ARG A 83 -2.88 17.86 -9.81
CA ARG A 83 -4.28 17.80 -9.42
C ARG A 83 -5.14 18.84 -10.14
N SER A 84 -4.62 20.03 -10.41
CA SER A 84 -5.31 21.06 -11.20
C SER A 84 -5.50 20.70 -12.67
N LYS A 85 -4.82 19.67 -13.19
CA LYS A 85 -4.86 19.26 -14.60
C LYS A 85 -5.62 17.95 -14.85
N VAL A 86 -6.04 17.22 -13.81
CA VAL A 86 -6.77 15.95 -13.94
C VAL A 86 -8.28 16.25 -14.00
N PRO A 87 -8.98 15.94 -15.12
CA PRO A 87 -10.44 16.05 -15.20
C PRO A 87 -11.13 15.13 -14.17
N GLU A 88 -12.29 15.54 -13.64
CA GLU A 88 -13.10 14.68 -12.76
C GLU A 88 -13.55 13.40 -13.51
N SER A 89 -13.77 12.29 -12.79
CA SER A 89 -14.09 11.00 -13.41
C SER A 89 -15.45 11.05 -14.12
N PRO A 90 -15.59 10.57 -15.38
CA PRO A 90 -16.85 10.56 -16.12
C PRO A 90 -17.96 9.74 -15.43
N VAL A 91 -17.59 8.79 -14.56
CA VAL A 91 -18.54 8.03 -13.73
C VAL A 91 -19.12 8.89 -12.60
N PHE A 92 -18.37 9.88 -12.12
CA PHE A 92 -18.85 10.85 -11.12
C PHE A 92 -19.88 11.80 -11.74
N ASP A 93 -19.68 12.19 -13.00
CA ASP A 93 -20.63 13.02 -13.75
C ASP A 93 -21.94 12.26 -14.05
N GLU A 94 -21.88 10.98 -14.47
CA GLU A 94 -23.09 10.15 -14.67
C GLU A 94 -23.88 9.92 -13.37
N VAL A 95 -23.20 9.76 -12.22
CA VAL A 95 -23.87 9.60 -10.91
C VAL A 95 -24.45 10.93 -10.40
N LYS A 96 -23.82 12.06 -10.74
CA LYS A 96 -24.30 13.40 -10.41
C LYS A 96 -25.53 13.78 -11.25
N ASP A 97 -25.55 13.41 -12.53
CA ASP A 97 -26.68 13.65 -13.44
C ASP A 97 -27.88 12.70 -13.21
N SER A 98 -27.63 11.48 -12.74
CA SER A 98 -28.71 10.51 -12.43
C SER A 98 -29.45 10.77 -11.12
N GLY A 99 -29.07 11.80 -10.35
CA GLY A 99 -29.74 12.18 -9.09
C GLY A 99 -29.62 11.14 -7.96
N ALA A 100 -28.83 10.08 -8.14
CA ALA A 100 -28.63 9.00 -7.18
C ALA A 100 -27.55 9.32 -6.13
N ILE A 101 -27.47 10.58 -5.69
CA ILE A 101 -26.59 10.99 -4.58
C ILE A 101 -27.23 10.48 -3.30
N VAL A 102 -26.78 9.30 -2.85
CA VAL A 102 -27.16 8.73 -1.56
C VAL A 102 -26.82 9.74 -0.47
N LYS A 103 -27.83 10.26 0.24
CA LYS A 103 -27.69 11.26 1.31
C LYS A 103 -26.77 10.84 2.46
N SER A 104 -26.48 9.54 2.61
CA SER A 104 -25.52 9.02 3.59
C SER A 104 -24.80 7.76 3.09
N PRO A 105 -23.80 7.91 2.21
CA PRO A 105 -23.09 6.77 1.61
C PRO A 105 -22.40 5.91 2.67
N ILE A 106 -21.93 6.53 3.75
CA ILE A 106 -21.22 5.85 4.84
C ILE A 106 -22.16 4.92 5.62
N VAL A 107 -23.37 5.38 5.95
CA VAL A 107 -24.36 4.60 6.72
C VAL A 107 -24.92 3.46 5.87
N GLU A 108 -25.13 3.68 4.57
CA GLU A 108 -25.60 2.65 3.66
C GLU A 108 -24.54 1.57 3.41
N VAL A 109 -23.27 1.96 3.30
CA VAL A 109 -22.14 1.02 3.23
C VAL A 109 -22.00 0.18 4.49
N LEU A 110 -22.14 0.78 5.66
CA LEU A 110 -22.14 0.09 6.94
C LEU A 110 -23.32 -0.87 7.12
N LYS A 111 -24.45 -0.67 6.43
CA LYS A 111 -25.60 -1.57 6.49
C LYS A 111 -25.54 -2.67 5.43
N THR A 112 -25.16 -2.33 4.20
CA THR A 112 -25.28 -3.22 3.03
C THR A 112 -24.00 -4.01 2.75
N ASP A 113 -22.83 -3.44 3.06
CA ASP A 113 -21.51 -3.98 2.66
C ASP A 113 -20.54 -4.25 3.83
N TRP A 114 -21.02 -4.24 5.08
CA TRP A 114 -20.16 -4.39 6.27
C TRP A 114 -19.22 -5.60 6.24
N ARG A 115 -19.64 -6.72 5.64
CA ARG A 115 -18.82 -7.92 5.48
C ARG A 115 -17.61 -7.66 4.56
N ASN A 116 -17.79 -6.87 3.51
CA ASN A 116 -16.71 -6.48 2.61
C ASN A 116 -15.81 -5.43 3.25
N ILE A 117 -16.35 -4.55 4.09
CA ILE A 117 -15.56 -3.61 4.91
C ILE A 117 -14.65 -4.37 5.87
N VAL A 118 -15.17 -5.33 6.63
CA VAL A 118 -14.36 -6.13 7.59
C VAL A 118 -13.25 -6.89 6.87
N LYS A 119 -13.55 -7.50 5.71
CA LYS A 119 -12.54 -8.15 4.87
C LYS A 119 -11.50 -7.15 4.36
N GLY A 120 -11.94 -5.99 3.86
CA GLY A 120 -11.07 -4.91 3.41
C GLY A 120 -10.16 -4.38 4.52
N ILE A 121 -10.66 -4.24 5.74
CA ILE A 121 -9.88 -3.89 6.93
C ILE A 121 -8.81 -4.95 7.18
N GLY A 122 -9.16 -6.24 7.17
CA GLY A 122 -8.19 -7.32 7.36
C GLY A 122 -7.08 -7.34 6.31
N LEU A 123 -7.44 -7.14 5.03
CA LEU A 123 -6.47 -6.97 3.95
C LEU A 123 -5.58 -5.73 4.18
N ARG A 124 -6.15 -4.61 4.59
CA ARG A 124 -5.38 -3.37 4.76
C ARG A 124 -4.51 -3.38 6.02
N ILE A 125 -4.92 -4.06 7.09
CA ILE A 125 -4.10 -4.24 8.30
C ILE A 125 -2.83 -5.03 7.97
N ALA A 126 -2.93 -6.09 7.17
CA ALA A 126 -1.75 -6.87 6.79
C ALA A 126 -0.69 -6.04 6.06
N GLU A 127 -1.11 -5.02 5.32
CA GLU A 127 -0.24 -4.14 4.55
C GLU A 127 0.23 -2.93 5.38
N THR A 128 -0.64 -2.30 6.18
CA THR A 128 -0.27 -1.11 6.98
C THR A 128 0.42 -1.44 8.31
N ALA A 129 -0.11 -2.40 9.08
CA ALA A 129 0.54 -2.86 10.31
C ALA A 129 1.79 -3.69 10.01
N GLY A 130 1.74 -4.50 8.93
CA GLY A 130 2.91 -5.22 8.42
C GLY A 130 4.08 -4.29 8.13
N TYR A 131 3.83 -3.21 7.37
CA TYR A 131 4.83 -2.17 7.09
C TYR A 131 5.42 -1.55 8.36
N ALA A 132 4.56 -1.23 9.34
CA ALA A 132 4.98 -0.62 10.59
C ALA A 132 5.97 -1.52 11.36
N VAL A 133 5.77 -2.83 11.37
CA VAL A 133 6.73 -3.77 11.99
C VAL A 133 7.97 -3.94 11.11
N SER A 134 7.78 -4.21 9.83
CA SER A 134 8.88 -4.66 8.97
C SER A 134 9.84 -3.55 8.55
N ILE A 135 9.39 -2.30 8.49
CA ILE A 135 10.20 -1.15 8.06
C ILE A 135 10.39 -0.19 9.24
N THR A 136 9.30 0.36 9.79
CA THR A 136 9.41 1.41 10.80
C THR A 136 10.05 0.91 12.10
N TYR A 137 9.55 -0.19 12.66
CA TYR A 137 10.14 -0.78 13.87
C TYR A 137 11.51 -1.40 13.59
N MET A 138 11.71 -2.04 12.43
CA MET A 138 12.99 -2.63 12.06
C MET A 138 14.14 -1.59 12.05
N ILE A 139 13.89 -0.36 11.60
CA ILE A 139 14.86 0.74 11.70
C ILE A 139 15.23 1.01 13.16
N SER A 140 14.24 1.10 14.05
CA SER A 140 14.49 1.31 15.48
C SER A 140 15.27 0.13 16.07
N TYR A 141 14.92 -1.10 15.71
CA TYR A 141 15.57 -2.32 16.18
C TYR A 141 17.06 -2.37 15.76
N LEU A 142 17.35 -2.11 14.49
CA LEU A 142 18.71 -2.06 13.95
C LEU A 142 19.61 -1.08 14.70
N ASN A 143 19.09 0.12 14.98
CA ASN A 143 19.82 1.14 15.73
C ASN A 143 19.98 0.75 17.21
N SER A 144 18.92 0.29 17.88
CA SER A 144 18.97 -0.07 19.31
C SER A 144 19.87 -1.27 19.59
N GLN A 145 19.92 -2.24 18.68
CA GLN A 145 20.79 -3.41 18.80
C GLN A 145 22.20 -3.20 18.22
N HIS A 146 22.53 -1.97 17.78
CA HIS A 146 23.83 -1.62 17.18
C HIS A 146 24.22 -2.53 15.99
N LEU A 147 23.23 -3.00 15.23
CA LEU A 147 23.41 -3.91 14.09
C LEU A 147 23.71 -3.16 12.79
N ALA A 148 23.25 -1.91 12.67
CA ALA A 148 23.56 -1.02 11.57
C ALA A 148 23.51 0.43 12.02
N ASP A 149 24.37 1.25 11.42
CA ASP A 149 24.32 2.70 11.62
C ASP A 149 23.14 3.34 10.85
N LYS A 150 22.78 4.57 11.21
CA LYS A 150 21.74 5.37 10.55
C LYS A 150 21.98 5.47 9.04
N THR A 151 23.24 5.70 8.63
CA THR A 151 23.61 5.82 7.22
C THR A 151 23.39 4.53 6.46
N GLN A 152 23.81 3.40 7.04
CA GLN A 152 23.62 2.06 6.48
C GLN A 152 22.12 1.74 6.32
N THR A 153 21.32 2.04 7.33
CA THR A 153 19.87 1.81 7.30
C THR A 153 19.19 2.65 6.22
N LEU A 154 19.56 3.93 6.09
CA LEU A 154 19.05 4.80 5.03
C LEU A 154 19.42 4.30 3.63
N VAL A 155 20.67 3.86 3.42
CA VAL A 155 21.12 3.28 2.15
C VAL A 155 20.33 2.01 1.82
N ALA A 156 20.10 1.13 2.80
CA ALA A 156 19.28 -0.06 2.61
C ALA A 156 17.83 0.29 2.22
N LEU A 157 17.23 1.31 2.83
CA LEU A 157 15.91 1.82 2.44
C LEU A 157 15.90 2.43 1.04
N CYS A 158 16.93 3.18 0.64
CA CYS A 158 17.04 3.70 -0.73
C CYS A 158 17.07 2.57 -1.75
N ILE A 159 17.90 1.54 -1.53
CA ILE A 159 17.99 0.37 -2.41
C ILE A 159 16.64 -0.36 -2.47
N ALA A 160 16.03 -0.62 -1.31
CA ALA A 160 14.73 -1.26 -1.23
C ALA A 160 13.64 -0.44 -1.93
N SER A 161 13.64 0.88 -1.79
CA SER A 161 12.67 1.77 -2.43
C SER A 161 12.86 1.80 -3.95
N ALA A 162 14.10 1.87 -4.43
CA ALA A 162 14.41 1.81 -5.86
C ALA A 162 13.95 0.50 -6.50
N ILE A 163 14.25 -0.65 -5.85
CA ILE A 163 13.72 -1.95 -6.28
C ILE A 163 12.19 -1.96 -6.18
N GLY A 164 11.65 -1.33 -5.15
CA GLY A 164 10.23 -1.26 -4.86
C GLY A 164 9.41 -0.59 -5.95
N ILE A 165 9.93 0.46 -6.60
CA ILE A 165 9.25 1.13 -7.72
C ILE A 165 8.92 0.12 -8.83
N PHE A 166 9.93 -0.67 -9.24
CA PHE A 166 9.75 -1.68 -10.27
C PHE A 166 8.96 -2.90 -9.77
N ALA A 167 9.17 -3.30 -8.51
CA ALA A 167 8.45 -4.41 -7.90
C ALA A 167 6.94 -4.15 -7.83
N THR A 168 6.50 -2.97 -7.36
CA THR A 168 5.07 -2.61 -7.31
C THR A 168 4.44 -2.68 -8.69
N GLN A 169 5.13 -2.17 -9.72
CA GLN A 169 4.68 -2.29 -11.12
C GLN A 169 4.58 -3.73 -11.60
N ALA A 170 5.59 -4.56 -11.28
CA ALA A 170 5.62 -5.95 -11.68
C ALA A 170 4.50 -6.75 -11.02
N TRP A 171 4.31 -6.60 -9.71
CA TRP A 171 3.22 -7.25 -8.97
C TRP A 171 1.84 -6.82 -9.45
N ALA A 172 1.64 -5.51 -9.68
CA ALA A 172 0.37 -5.00 -10.19
C ALA A 172 0.05 -5.47 -11.62
N ARG A 173 1.08 -5.74 -12.45
CA ARG A 173 0.87 -6.39 -13.76
C ARG A 173 0.63 -7.89 -13.63
N LEU A 174 1.21 -8.52 -12.62
CA LEU A 174 1.04 -9.94 -12.37
C LEU A 174 -0.40 -10.27 -11.94
N THR A 175 -1.04 -9.38 -11.18
CA THR A 175 -2.45 -9.53 -10.75
C THR A 175 -3.42 -9.50 -11.93
N ASP A 176 -3.08 -8.83 -13.03
CA ASP A 176 -3.85 -8.88 -14.29
C ASP A 176 -3.74 -10.23 -15.00
N ARG A 177 -2.60 -10.93 -14.86
CA ARG A 177 -2.34 -12.23 -15.49
C ARG A 177 -2.76 -13.44 -14.67
N ILE A 178 -2.55 -13.42 -13.35
CA ILE A 178 -2.76 -14.57 -12.45
C ILE A 178 -4.04 -14.41 -11.64
N GLY A 179 -4.40 -13.19 -11.24
CA GLY A 179 -5.58 -12.89 -10.42
C GLY A 179 -5.20 -12.08 -9.20
N ARG A 180 -6.16 -11.38 -8.60
CA ARG A 180 -5.87 -10.49 -7.46
C ARG A 180 -5.70 -11.33 -6.19
N ARG A 181 -6.57 -12.33 -6.00
CA ARG A 181 -6.59 -13.17 -4.80
C ARG A 181 -5.41 -14.14 -4.70
N PRO A 182 -5.00 -14.90 -5.75
CA PRO A 182 -3.83 -15.78 -5.69
C PRO A 182 -2.53 -15.05 -5.37
N VAL A 183 -2.31 -13.87 -5.99
CA VAL A 183 -1.11 -13.06 -5.71
C VAL A 183 -1.12 -12.61 -4.26
N TYR A 184 -2.25 -12.11 -3.78
CA TYR A 184 -2.37 -11.67 -2.39
C TYR A 184 -2.18 -12.80 -1.37
N ILE A 185 -2.77 -13.97 -1.61
CA ILE A 185 -2.61 -15.17 -0.77
C ILE A 185 -1.15 -15.60 -0.72
N TRP A 186 -0.48 -15.65 -1.88
CA TRP A 186 0.93 -16.01 -1.96
C TRP A 186 1.80 -15.05 -1.16
N SER A 187 1.54 -13.75 -1.28
CA SER A 187 2.24 -12.71 -0.53
C SER A 187 2.05 -12.81 0.97
N CYS A 188 0.82 -13.03 1.44
CA CYS A 188 0.56 -13.22 2.87
C CYS A 188 1.20 -14.52 3.39
N ALA A 189 1.11 -15.63 2.65
CA ALA A 189 1.75 -16.88 3.04
C ALA A 189 3.28 -16.73 3.11
N PHE A 190 3.88 -16.05 2.12
CA PHE A 190 5.30 -15.72 2.14
C PHE A 190 5.65 -14.84 3.35
N ALA A 191 4.86 -13.81 3.66
CA ALA A 191 5.10 -12.93 4.80
C ALA A 191 5.01 -13.67 6.15
N VAL A 192 4.08 -14.62 6.31
CA VAL A 192 4.00 -15.49 7.51
C VAL A 192 5.28 -16.30 7.68
N LEU A 193 5.74 -16.94 6.59
CA LEU A 193 6.95 -17.76 6.62
C LEU A 193 8.22 -16.92 6.78
N PHE A 194 8.24 -15.71 6.21
CA PHE A 194 9.38 -14.80 6.24
C PHE A 194 9.51 -14.05 7.56
N ALA A 195 8.47 -14.03 8.39
CA ALA A 195 8.45 -13.33 9.67
C ALA A 195 9.64 -13.68 10.59
N ILE A 196 9.96 -14.97 10.73
CA ILE A 196 11.08 -15.43 11.56
C ILE A 196 12.44 -15.26 10.83
N PRO A 197 12.60 -15.71 9.57
CA PRO A 197 13.83 -15.49 8.80
C PRO A 197 14.27 -14.02 8.74
N MET A 198 13.33 -13.09 8.67
CA MET A 198 13.60 -11.65 8.63
C MET A 198 14.48 -11.21 9.81
N PHE A 199 14.11 -11.57 11.04
CA PHE A 199 14.87 -11.19 12.23
C PHE A 199 16.15 -12.02 12.39
N LEU A 200 16.16 -13.29 11.96
CA LEU A 200 17.37 -14.10 11.95
C LEU A 200 18.46 -13.53 11.03
N LEU A 201 18.07 -13.11 9.82
CA LEU A 201 18.99 -12.50 8.85
C LEU A 201 19.53 -11.16 9.34
N VAL A 202 18.68 -10.32 9.94
CA VAL A 202 19.11 -9.03 10.48
C VAL A 202 20.04 -9.19 11.69
N ASN A 203 19.78 -10.16 12.55
CA ASN A 203 20.61 -10.44 13.73
C ASN A 203 22.02 -10.97 13.39
N THR A 204 22.29 -11.34 12.13
CA THR A 204 23.66 -11.65 11.69
C THR A 204 24.60 -10.45 11.75
N GLY A 205 24.07 -9.22 11.79
CA GLY A 205 24.84 -7.97 11.78
C GLY A 205 25.55 -7.68 10.46
N LEU A 206 25.39 -8.54 9.44
CA LEU A 206 26.00 -8.33 8.13
C LEU A 206 25.14 -7.39 7.30
N PHE A 207 25.74 -6.30 6.85
CA PHE A 207 25.04 -5.25 6.11
C PHE A 207 24.31 -5.77 4.85
N ILE A 208 24.89 -6.76 4.16
CA ILE A 208 24.27 -7.35 2.97
C ILE A 208 22.97 -8.10 3.29
N PHE A 209 22.90 -8.78 4.44
CA PHE A 209 21.68 -9.46 4.87
C PHE A 209 20.62 -8.47 5.34
N ILE A 210 21.02 -7.33 5.91
CA ILE A 210 20.10 -6.24 6.26
C ILE A 210 19.49 -5.63 4.99
N ILE A 211 20.30 -5.31 3.98
CA ILE A 211 19.80 -4.82 2.68
C ILE A 211 18.85 -5.84 2.06
N ALA A 212 19.27 -7.10 1.97
CA ALA A 212 18.44 -8.16 1.38
C ALA A 212 17.11 -8.31 2.13
N THR A 213 17.12 -8.27 3.46
CA THR A 213 15.93 -8.40 4.29
C THR A 213 14.96 -7.24 4.07
N ILE A 214 15.45 -6.00 4.09
CA ILE A 214 14.61 -4.81 3.87
C ILE A 214 14.08 -4.80 2.43
N ALA A 215 14.92 -5.14 1.45
CA ALA A 215 14.52 -5.21 0.05
C ALA A 215 13.47 -6.31 -0.22
N VAL A 216 13.61 -7.49 0.37
CA VAL A 216 12.62 -8.58 0.26
C VAL A 216 11.34 -8.22 1.00
N SER A 217 11.43 -7.71 2.23
CA SER A 217 10.24 -7.33 3.00
C SER A 217 9.45 -6.22 2.31
N TYR A 218 10.13 -5.20 1.80
CA TYR A 218 9.47 -4.11 1.10
C TYR A 218 9.00 -4.52 -0.30
N GLY A 219 9.87 -5.15 -1.09
CA GLY A 219 9.60 -5.53 -2.48
C GLY A 219 8.61 -6.67 -2.64
N VAL A 220 8.64 -7.66 -1.74
CA VAL A 220 7.79 -8.85 -1.80
C VAL A 220 6.61 -8.72 -0.86
N CYS A 221 6.80 -8.46 0.44
CA CYS A 221 5.67 -8.41 1.37
C CYS A 221 4.83 -7.15 1.16
N GLN A 222 5.43 -5.95 1.16
CA GLN A 222 4.66 -4.70 1.07
C GLN A 222 4.11 -4.44 -0.34
N ASN A 223 5.00 -4.41 -1.34
CA ASN A 223 4.66 -3.92 -2.68
C ASN A 223 3.73 -4.87 -3.45
N SER A 224 3.74 -6.16 -3.14
CA SER A 224 2.79 -7.10 -3.73
C SER A 224 1.37 -6.92 -3.18
N LEU A 225 1.23 -6.69 -1.86
CA LEU A 225 -0.05 -6.39 -1.23
C LEU A 225 -0.59 -5.06 -1.76
N ALA A 226 0.24 -4.02 -1.81
CA ALA A 226 -0.12 -2.72 -2.36
C ALA A 226 -0.52 -2.83 -3.85
N GLY A 227 0.25 -3.56 -4.66
CA GLY A 227 -0.03 -3.76 -6.09
C GLY A 227 -1.32 -4.52 -6.36
N ALA A 228 -1.70 -5.47 -5.50
CA ALA A 228 -2.97 -6.19 -5.60
C ALA A 228 -4.15 -5.33 -5.11
N GLN A 229 -4.00 -4.59 -4.02
CA GLN A 229 -5.08 -3.79 -3.43
C GLN A 229 -5.56 -2.66 -4.33
N GLY A 230 -4.68 -2.07 -5.14
CA GLY A 230 -5.02 -0.97 -6.05
C GLY A 230 -6.18 -1.31 -6.99
N ALA A 231 -6.19 -2.50 -7.59
CA ALA A 231 -7.30 -2.94 -8.44
C ALA A 231 -8.38 -3.70 -7.65
N TRP A 232 -8.00 -4.45 -6.62
CA TRP A 232 -8.92 -5.33 -5.92
C TRP A 232 -9.95 -4.56 -5.08
N PHE A 233 -9.55 -3.46 -4.43
CA PHE A 233 -10.49 -2.69 -3.59
C PHE A 233 -11.61 -2.06 -4.42
N PRO A 234 -11.34 -1.38 -5.55
CA PRO A 234 -12.39 -0.97 -6.48
C PRO A 234 -13.30 -2.12 -6.94
N GLU A 235 -12.75 -3.30 -7.20
CA GLU A 235 -13.55 -4.45 -7.65
C GLU A 235 -14.45 -5.04 -6.56
N LEU A 236 -14.11 -4.87 -5.27
CA LEU A 236 -14.85 -5.44 -4.14
C LEU A 236 -16.07 -4.63 -3.70
N PHE A 237 -16.08 -3.32 -3.95
CA PHE A 237 -17.18 -2.43 -3.58
C PHE A 237 -18.01 -2.02 -4.81
N GLN A 238 -19.33 -1.91 -4.63
CA GLN A 238 -20.23 -1.46 -5.69
C GLN A 238 -19.88 -0.02 -6.11
N ALA A 239 -20.08 0.31 -7.39
CA ALA A 239 -19.67 1.61 -7.95
C ALA A 239 -20.18 2.81 -7.11
N LYS A 240 -21.42 2.75 -6.62
CA LYS A 240 -22.05 3.79 -5.78
C LYS A 240 -21.39 3.98 -4.42
N THR A 241 -20.74 2.96 -3.89
CA THR A 241 -20.22 2.92 -2.52
C THR A 241 -18.70 2.80 -2.43
N ARG A 242 -18.03 2.66 -3.57
CA ARG A 242 -16.62 2.32 -3.69
C ARG A 242 -15.66 3.27 -2.99
N ALA A 243 -15.81 4.58 -3.23
CA ALA A 243 -14.94 5.58 -2.62
C ALA A 243 -15.10 5.64 -1.09
N SER A 244 -16.35 5.54 -0.60
CA SER A 244 -16.65 5.60 0.84
C SER A 244 -16.23 4.32 1.57
N GLY A 245 -16.51 3.15 1.00
CA GLY A 245 -16.14 1.85 1.59
C GLY A 245 -14.63 1.63 1.65
N ALA A 246 -13.91 1.94 0.56
CA ALA A 246 -12.45 1.84 0.53
C ALA A 246 -11.80 2.83 1.52
N SER A 247 -12.28 4.08 1.58
CA SER A 247 -11.76 5.09 2.51
C SER A 247 -12.02 4.70 3.97
N LEU A 248 -13.21 4.16 4.28
CA LEU A 248 -13.54 3.74 5.64
C LEU A 248 -12.67 2.54 6.08
N ALA A 249 -12.52 1.54 5.21
CA ALA A 249 -11.63 0.40 5.48
C ALA A 249 -10.17 0.86 5.68
N TYR A 250 -9.72 1.81 4.87
CA TYR A 250 -8.40 2.43 5.00
C TYR A 250 -8.23 3.11 6.36
N GLN A 251 -9.13 4.02 6.74
CA GLN A 251 -8.98 4.79 7.98
C GLN A 251 -9.05 3.91 9.22
N ILE A 252 -9.99 2.96 9.27
CA ILE A 252 -10.09 2.03 10.41
C ILE A 252 -8.82 1.18 10.51
N SER A 253 -8.33 0.64 9.40
CA SER A 253 -7.08 -0.12 9.39
C SER A 253 -5.87 0.72 9.81
N ALA A 254 -5.81 1.99 9.39
CA ALA A 254 -4.74 2.92 9.76
C ALA A 254 -4.79 3.28 11.25
N THR A 255 -5.98 3.48 11.82
CA THR A 255 -6.15 3.69 13.27
C THR A 255 -5.66 2.49 14.07
N ILE A 256 -6.05 1.27 13.68
CA ILE A 256 -5.60 0.04 14.34
C ILE A 256 -4.08 -0.10 14.20
N SER A 257 -3.55 0.16 13.01
CA SER A 257 -2.12 0.05 12.72
C SER A 257 -1.29 1.10 13.47
N GLY A 258 -1.88 2.24 13.84
CA GLY A 258 -1.23 3.26 14.66
C GLY A 258 -0.83 2.78 16.06
N PHE A 259 -1.50 1.77 16.59
CA PHE A 259 -1.12 1.13 17.87
C PHE A 259 -0.03 0.06 17.72
N THR A 260 0.30 -0.33 16.49
CA THR A 260 1.30 -1.38 16.21
C THR A 260 2.63 -1.12 16.90
N PRO A 261 3.27 0.08 16.81
CA PRO A 261 4.57 0.29 17.43
C PRO A 261 4.57 0.07 18.95
N PHE A 262 3.46 0.41 19.63
CA PHE A 262 3.30 0.17 21.07
C PHE A 262 3.23 -1.32 21.38
N ILE A 263 2.41 -2.07 20.63
CA ILE A 263 2.27 -3.53 20.78
C ILE A 263 3.60 -4.21 20.45
N THR A 264 4.28 -3.82 19.37
CA THR A 264 5.59 -4.35 18.99
C THR A 264 6.63 -4.14 20.08
N THR A 265 6.65 -2.95 20.68
CA THR A 265 7.59 -2.64 21.77
C THR A 265 7.27 -3.48 23.02
N LEU A 266 6.00 -3.63 23.38
CA LEU A 266 5.58 -4.46 24.50
C LEU A 266 5.98 -5.93 24.32
N LEU A 267 5.71 -6.49 23.13
CA LEU A 267 6.13 -7.85 22.80
C LEU A 267 7.65 -8.00 22.75
N PHE A 268 8.36 -6.96 22.32
CA PHE A 268 9.82 -6.95 22.33
C PHE A 268 10.38 -7.02 23.76
N VAL A 269 9.81 -6.27 24.70
CA VAL A 269 10.21 -6.33 26.12
C VAL A 269 9.96 -7.72 26.71
N ALA A 270 8.86 -8.38 26.32
CA ALA A 270 8.49 -9.68 26.87
C ALA A 270 9.25 -10.87 26.26
N MET A 271 9.51 -10.86 24.95
CA MET A 271 10.01 -12.02 24.19
C MET A 271 11.23 -11.71 23.31
N GLY A 272 11.82 -10.53 23.44
CA GLY A 272 12.89 -10.07 22.55
C GLY A 272 12.43 -9.96 21.11
N TRP A 273 13.34 -10.26 20.16
CA TRP A 273 13.07 -10.17 18.72
C TRP A 273 11.97 -11.12 18.21
N MET A 274 11.68 -12.20 18.95
CA MET A 274 10.62 -13.15 18.58
C MET A 274 9.22 -12.51 18.68
N GLY A 275 9.03 -11.58 19.61
CA GLY A 275 7.74 -10.89 19.80
C GLY A 275 7.30 -10.11 18.55
N PRO A 276 8.12 -9.16 18.05
CA PRO A 276 7.88 -8.47 16.78
C PRO A 276 7.73 -9.41 15.57
N ALA A 277 8.51 -10.50 15.50
CA ALA A 277 8.40 -11.49 14.43
C ALA A 277 7.03 -12.17 14.43
N VAL A 278 6.56 -12.65 15.59
CA VAL A 278 5.24 -13.27 15.74
C VAL A 278 4.14 -12.26 15.39
N LEU A 279 4.26 -11.01 15.83
CA LEU A 279 3.28 -9.97 15.52
C LEU A 279 3.17 -9.70 14.00
N PHE A 280 4.31 -9.63 13.30
CA PHE A 280 4.32 -9.51 11.84
C PHE A 280 3.65 -10.71 11.17
N GLY A 281 3.97 -11.93 11.62
CA GLY A 281 3.32 -13.16 11.15
C GLY A 281 1.80 -13.17 11.41
N LEU A 282 1.35 -12.66 12.56
CA LEU A 282 -0.08 -12.55 12.88
C LEU A 282 -0.80 -11.57 11.96
N TYR A 283 -0.22 -10.41 11.65
CA TYR A 283 -0.82 -9.48 10.68
C TYR A 283 -0.90 -10.10 9.28
N ALA A 284 0.15 -10.80 8.86
CA ALA A 284 0.15 -11.52 7.59
C ALA A 284 -0.90 -12.65 7.58
N ALA A 285 -1.10 -13.35 8.69
CA ALA A 285 -2.14 -14.39 8.84
C ALA A 285 -3.56 -13.81 8.82
N ILE A 286 -3.79 -12.65 9.43
CA ILE A 286 -5.07 -11.91 9.33
C ILE A 286 -5.34 -11.53 7.87
N GLY A 287 -4.32 -11.04 7.15
CA GLY A 287 -4.41 -10.75 5.72
C GLY A 287 -4.71 -11.99 4.89
N LEU A 288 -4.06 -13.11 5.20
CA LEU A 288 -4.29 -14.40 4.54
C LEU A 288 -5.73 -14.87 4.73
N TRP A 289 -6.22 -14.83 5.97
CA TRP A 289 -7.61 -15.19 6.28
C TRP A 289 -8.60 -14.28 5.56
N ALA A 290 -8.36 -12.97 5.58
CA ALA A 290 -9.20 -12.00 4.89
C ALA A 290 -9.19 -12.24 3.37
N ALA A 291 -8.05 -12.58 2.77
CA ALA A 291 -7.94 -12.89 1.35
C ALA A 291 -8.64 -14.20 0.97
N LEU A 292 -8.58 -15.21 1.85
CA LEU A 292 -9.33 -16.46 1.67
C LEU A 292 -10.84 -16.24 1.76
N ALA A 293 -11.29 -15.39 2.69
CA ALA A 293 -12.69 -15.03 2.87
C ALA A 293 -13.22 -14.08 1.77
N THR A 294 -12.33 -13.40 1.05
CA THR A 294 -12.66 -12.47 -0.02
C THR A 294 -12.75 -13.21 -1.36
N ARG A 295 -13.76 -12.88 -2.18
CA ARG A 295 -13.93 -13.51 -3.50
C ARG A 295 -12.88 -12.98 -4.47
N GLU A 296 -12.46 -13.85 -5.38
CA GLU A 296 -11.68 -13.43 -6.55
C GLU A 296 -12.60 -12.64 -7.48
N THR A 297 -12.14 -11.46 -7.90
CA THR A 297 -12.88 -10.53 -8.76
C THR A 297 -12.41 -10.58 -10.21
N TRP A 298 -11.24 -11.18 -10.46
CA TRP A 298 -10.69 -11.39 -11.79
C TRP A 298 -10.28 -12.84 -11.97
N GLY A 299 -11.26 -13.73 -12.01
CA GLY A 299 -11.07 -15.15 -12.21
C GLY A 299 -10.85 -15.52 -13.68
N LYS A 300 -10.75 -16.84 -13.93
CA LYS A 300 -10.60 -17.38 -15.29
C LYS A 300 -11.81 -17.03 -16.19
N LYS A 301 -13.01 -16.98 -15.62
CA LYS A 301 -14.26 -16.71 -16.35
C LYS A 301 -14.33 -15.24 -16.80
N GLU A 302 -13.98 -14.30 -15.95
CA GLU A 302 -13.97 -12.87 -16.27
C GLU A 302 -12.90 -12.54 -17.33
N ARG A 303 -11.76 -13.24 -17.30
CA ARG A 303 -10.73 -13.14 -18.35
C ARG A 303 -11.20 -13.68 -19.68
N GLN A 304 -11.87 -14.82 -19.69
CA GLN A 304 -12.45 -15.40 -20.91
C GLN A 304 -13.49 -14.47 -21.53
N LEU A 305 -14.40 -13.91 -20.71
CA LEU A 305 -15.38 -12.92 -21.17
C LEU A 305 -14.70 -11.66 -21.73
N ALA A 306 -13.62 -11.19 -21.09
CA ALA A 306 -12.85 -10.05 -21.60
C ALA A 306 -12.12 -10.38 -22.91
N ASP A 307 -11.64 -11.61 -23.08
CA ASP A 307 -11.02 -12.10 -24.33
C ASP A 307 -12.05 -12.19 -25.46
N GLU A 308 -13.25 -12.69 -25.18
CA GLU A 308 -14.38 -12.73 -26.11
C GLU A 308 -14.82 -11.32 -26.52
N ALA A 309 -14.99 -10.42 -25.56
CA ALA A 309 -15.34 -9.02 -25.83
C ALA A 309 -14.27 -8.28 -26.67
N THR A 310 -12.99 -8.60 -26.47
CA THR A 310 -11.91 -8.00 -27.28
C THR A 310 -11.89 -8.55 -28.71
N LYS A 311 -12.37 -9.78 -28.93
CA LYS A 311 -12.49 -10.38 -30.26
C LYS A 311 -13.73 -9.89 -31.01
N SER A 312 -14.81 -9.54 -30.30
CA SER A 312 -16.05 -9.05 -30.89
C SER A 312 -16.05 -7.56 -31.23
N THR A 313 -15.16 -6.77 -30.61
CA THR A 313 -15.02 -5.33 -30.91
C THR A 313 -13.94 -5.15 -31.99
N PRO A 314 -14.30 -4.80 -33.25
CA PRO A 314 -13.30 -4.49 -34.26
C PRO A 314 -12.43 -3.33 -33.76
N GLN A 315 -11.10 -3.48 -33.86
CA GLN A 315 -10.13 -2.45 -33.53
C GLN A 315 -10.30 -1.25 -34.48
N SER A 316 -11.19 -0.33 -34.14
CA SER A 316 -11.15 1.02 -34.68
C SER A 316 -10.56 1.95 -33.62
N VAL A 317 -9.59 2.73 -34.08
CA VAL A 317 -8.98 3.91 -33.45
C VAL A 317 -7.60 3.65 -32.85
N ASN A 318 -6.62 3.62 -33.75
CA ASN A 318 -5.30 4.23 -33.52
C ASN A 318 -5.52 5.74 -33.31
N VAL A 319 -5.11 6.26 -32.16
CA VAL A 319 -4.59 7.64 -31.98
C VAL A 319 -3.42 7.56 -31.01
#